data_AF-A0A6N7ZGM7-F1
#
_entry.id   AF-A0A6N7ZGM7-F1
#
_cell.length_a   1.000
_cell.length_b   1.000
_cell.length_c   1.000
_cell.angle_alpha   90.00
_cell.angle_beta   90.00
_cell.angle_gamma   90.00
#
_symmetry.space_group_name_H-M   'P 1'
#
loop_
_entity.id
_entity.type
_entity.pdbx_description
1 polymer ?
#
loop_
_entity_poly.entity_id
_entity_poly.type
_entity_poly.pdbx_seq_one_letter_code
_entity_poly.pdbx_strand_id
1 'polypeptide(L)' 'MPRTFAGQGLVLFELLARLNADGHVPFADQAELRVLWDLEAQLESSLTAVMASNYHEQLTAAHGRIQDTTD' A
#
# COMPACT_ATOMS: atom_id res chain seq x y z
N MET A 1 -13.33 -10.12 -11.66
CA MET A 1 -13.84 -9.08 -10.73
C MET A 1 -13.07 -7.78 -10.97
N PRO A 2 -13.69 -6.60 -10.85
CA PRO A 2 -13.03 -5.32 -11.16
C PRO A 2 -12.01 -4.89 -10.11
N ARG A 3 -10.97 -4.16 -10.53
CA ARG A 3 -10.03 -3.46 -9.64
C ARG A 3 -10.78 -2.35 -8.90
N THR A 4 -10.69 -2.30 -7.58
CA THR A 4 -11.34 -1.26 -6.76
C THR A 4 -10.31 -0.25 -6.25
N PHE A 5 -10.74 1.00 -6.03
CA PHE A 5 -9.88 2.04 -5.45
C PHE A 5 -9.35 1.64 -4.07
N ALA A 6 -10.21 1.08 -3.21
CA ALA A 6 -9.82 0.57 -1.90
C ALA A 6 -8.77 -0.56 -1.98
N GLY A 7 -8.92 -1.49 -2.92
CA GLY A 7 -7.94 -2.56 -3.13
C GLY A 7 -6.60 -2.04 -3.62
N GLN A 8 -6.59 -1.07 -4.53
CA GLN A 8 -5.36 -0.41 -5.00
C GLN A 8 -4.69 0.37 -3.86
N GLY A 9 -5.48 1.09 -3.05
CA GLY A 9 -4.99 1.78 -1.86
C GLY A 9 -4.33 0.85 -0.85
N LEU A 10 -4.90 -0.33 -0.61
CA LEU A 10 -4.32 -1.33 0.29
C LEU A 10 -2.96 -1.85 -0.21
N VAL A 11 -2.85 -2.14 -1.51
CA VAL A 11 -1.59 -2.61 -2.10
C VAL A 11 -0.52 -1.51 -2.06
N LEU A 12 -0.92 -0.26 -2.34
CA LEU A 12 -0.01 0.89 -2.24
C LEU A 12 0.43 1.12 -0.79
N PHE A 13 -0.49 1.08 0.17
CA PHE A 13 -0.18 1.26 1.58
C PHE A 13 0.87 0.23 2.06
N GLU A 14 0.63 -1.05 1.77
CA GLU A 14 1.57 -2.13 2.11
C GLU A 14 2.95 -1.92 1.46
N LEU A 15 3.00 -1.43 0.21
CA LEU A 15 4.25 -1.10 -0.46
C LEU A 15 4.99 0.03 0.26
N LEU A 16 4.31 1.13 0.60
CA LEU A 16 4.92 2.27 1.30
C LEU A 16 5.42 1.87 2.69
N ALA A 17 4.65 1.09 3.44
CA ALA A 17 5.04 0.60 4.76
C ALA A 17 6.33 -0.22 4.70
N ARG A 18 6.48 -1.11 3.69
CA ARG A 18 7.73 -1.86 3.49
C ARG A 18 8.90 -0.96 3.09
N LEU A 19 8.69 0.01 2.21
CA LEU A 19 9.74 0.97 1.83
C LEU A 19 10.22 1.80 3.03
N ASN A 20 9.29 2.20 3.90
CA ASN A 20 9.60 2.91 5.14
C ASN A 20 10.38 2.04 6.13
N ALA A 21 10.00 0.77 6.27
CA ALA A 21 10.63 -0.18 7.21
C ALA A 21 12.00 -0.68 6.76
N ASP A 22 12.23 -0.85 5.45
CA ASP A 22 13.47 -1.42 4.93
C ASP A 22 14.68 -0.50 5.19
N GLY A 23 14.48 0.83 5.19
CA GLY A 23 15.53 1.81 5.52
C GLY A 23 16.73 1.87 4.56
N HIS A 24 16.80 0.94 3.60
CA HIS A 24 17.87 0.80 2.61
C HIS A 24 17.49 1.36 1.23
N VAL A 25 16.28 1.88 1.08
CA VAL A 25 15.86 2.52 -0.18
C VAL A 25 16.63 3.83 -0.32
N PRO A 26 17.47 3.99 -1.35
CA PRO A 26 18.19 5.24 -1.56
C PRO A 26 17.20 6.30 -2.04
N PHE A 27 16.90 7.27 -1.18
CA PHE A 27 16.16 8.47 -1.55
C PHE A 27 17.14 9.52 -2.05
N ALA A 28 16.81 10.16 -3.18
CA ALA A 28 17.66 11.18 -3.79
C ALA A 28 17.54 12.52 -3.04
N ASP A 29 16.38 12.77 -2.42
CA ASP A 29 16.08 13.99 -1.68
C ASP A 29 15.22 13.69 -0.44
N GLN A 30 15.37 14.50 0.61
CA GLN A 30 14.58 14.37 1.83
C GLN A 30 13.08 14.63 1.62
N ALA A 31 12.70 15.36 0.57
CA ALA A 31 11.32 15.54 0.16
C ALA A 31 10.66 14.22 -0.27
N GLU A 32 11.39 13.27 -0.85
CA GLU A 32 10.85 11.96 -1.25
C GLU A 32 10.41 11.15 -0.02
N LEU A 33 11.24 11.16 1.04
CA LEU A 33 10.90 10.57 2.34
C LEU A 33 9.67 11.22 2.96
N ARG A 34 9.60 12.55 2.94
CA ARG A 34 8.45 13.29 3.49
C ARG A 34 7.16 12.93 2.75
N VAL A 35 7.19 12.91 1.43
CA VAL A 35 6.01 12.53 0.62
C VAL A 35 5.61 11.09 0.88
N LEU A 36 6.56 10.17 1.02
CA LEU A 36 6.28 8.78 1.36
C LEU A 36 5.53 8.65 2.69
N TRP A 37 6.01 9.33 3.74
CA TRP A 37 5.32 9.35 5.05
C TRP A 37 3.94 10.00 4.99
N ASP A 38 3.82 11.14 4.29
CA ASP A 38 2.55 11.84 4.18
C ASP A 38 1.51 10.99 3.42
N LEU A 39 1.93 10.23 2.40
CA LEU A 39 1.05 9.31 1.66
C LEU A 39 0.66 8.10 2.49
N GLU A 40 1.61 7.52 3.24
CA GLU A 40 1.33 6.39 4.15
C GLU A 40 0.26 6.78 5.19
N ALA A 41 0.41 7.93 5.84
CA ALA A 41 -0.56 8.43 6.82
C ALA A 41 -1.94 8.78 6.21
N GLN A 42 -1.96 9.35 4.99
CA GLN A 42 -3.21 9.62 4.28
C GLN A 42 -3.95 8.33 3.91
N LEU A 43 -3.24 7.29 3.51
CA LEU A 43 -3.82 5.99 3.21
C LEU A 43 -4.32 5.28 4.47
N GLU A 44 -3.55 5.30 5.56
CA GLU A 44 -3.95 4.72 6.85
C GLU A 44 -5.26 5.34 7.35
N SER A 45 -5.37 6.68 7.31
CA SER A 45 -6.58 7.39 7.73
C SER A 45 -7.79 7.16 6.82
N SER A 46 -7.56 6.89 5.52
CA SER A 46 -8.64 6.69 4.54
C SER A 46 -9.10 5.23 4.43
N LEU A 47 -8.24 4.27 4.78
CA LEU A 47 -8.49 2.83 4.60
C LEU A 47 -8.75 2.16 5.95
N THR A 48 -10.02 2.08 6.33
CA THR A 48 -10.47 1.33 7.53
C THR A 48 -9.99 -0.13 7.55
N ALA A 49 -9.77 -0.70 6.36
CA ALA A 49 -9.25 -2.05 6.19
C ALA A 49 -7.84 -2.27 6.79
N VAL A 50 -7.02 -1.22 6.92
CA VAL A 50 -5.68 -1.30 7.54
C VAL A 50 -5.76 -1.71 9.02
N MET A 51 -6.82 -1.29 9.72
CA MET A 51 -7.03 -1.63 11.13
C MET A 51 -7.87 -2.90 11.32
N ALA A 52 -8.28 -3.57 10.23
CA ALA A 52 -9.14 -4.73 10.31
C ALA A 52 -8.34 -5.99 10.71
N SER A 53 -8.94 -6.85 11.54
CA SER A 53 -8.31 -8.11 11.96
C SER A 53 -8.01 -9.06 10.80
N ASN A 54 -8.70 -8.91 9.68
CA ASN A 54 -8.50 -9.67 8.44
C ASN A 54 -7.73 -8.90 7.36
N TYR A 55 -6.93 -7.89 7.75
CA TYR A 55 -6.12 -7.07 6.83
C TYR A 55 -5.35 -7.90 5.80
N HIS A 56 -4.67 -8.97 6.23
CA HIS A 56 -3.84 -9.80 5.36
C HIS A 56 -4.66 -10.57 4.29
N GLU A 57 -5.89 -10.99 4.64
CA GLU A 57 -6.80 -11.62 3.69
C GLU A 57 -7.30 -10.60 2.65
N GLN A 58 -7.63 -9.38 3.09
CA GLN A 58 -8.04 -8.30 2.20
C GLN A 58 -6.92 -7.90 1.24
N LEU A 59 -5.68 -7.81 1.73
CA LEU A 59 -4.48 -7.52 0.95
C LEU A 59 -4.21 -8.62 -0.10
N THR A 60 -4.22 -9.89 0.30
CA THR A 60 -4.06 -11.03 -0.62
C THR A 60 -5.12 -11.02 -1.72
N ALA A 61 -6.38 -10.78 -1.34
CA ALA A 61 -7.47 -10.68 -2.31
C ALA A 61 -7.32 -9.44 -3.21
N ALA A 62 -6.77 -8.34 -2.73
CA ALA A 62 -6.49 -7.16 -3.55
C ALA A 62 -5.37 -7.45 -4.56
N HIS A 63 -4.28 -8.10 -4.14
CA HIS A 63 -3.22 -8.55 -5.05
C HIS A 63 -3.77 -9.43 -6.17
N GLY A 64 -4.58 -10.45 -5.85
CA GLY A 64 -5.15 -11.34 -6.86
C GLY A 64 -6.11 -10.68 -7.85
N ARG A 65 -6.69 -9.52 -7.51
CA ARG A 65 -7.54 -8.73 -8.42
C ARG A 65 -6.74 -7.75 -9.29
N ILE A 66 -5.54 -7.36 -8.84
CA ILE A 66 -4.71 -6.35 -9.49
C ILE A 66 -3.65 -6.98 -10.37
N GLN A 67 -3.06 -8.10 -9.95
CA GLN A 67 -2.08 -8.84 -10.73
C GLN A 67 -2.63 -9.12 -12.13
N ASP A 68 -1.84 -8.81 -13.15
CA ASP A 68 -2.19 -9.16 -14.50
C ASP A 68 -2.19 -10.69 -14.61
N THR A 69 -3.27 -11.24 -15.16
CA THR A 69 -3.30 -12.66 -15.53
C THR A 69 -2.31 -12.82 -16.66
N THR A 70 -1.17 -13.45 -16.41
CA THR A 70 -0.24 -13.83 -17.47
C THR A 70 -0.94 -14.82 -18.40
N ASP A 71 -1.10 -14.45 -19.67
CA ASP A 71 -1.31 -15.37 -20.80
C ASP A 71 0.06 -15.83 -21.33
#